data_AF-A0A942PQJ9-F1
#
_entry.id   AF-A0A942PQJ9-F1
#
_cell.length_a   1.000
_cell.length_b   1.000
_cell.length_c   1.000
_cell.angle_alpha   90.00
_cell.angle_beta   90.00
_cell.angle_gamma   90.00
#
_symmetry.space_group_name_H-M   'P 1'
#
loop_
_entity.id
_entity.type
_entity.pdbx_description
1 polymer ?
#
loop_
_entity_poly.entity_id
_entity_poly.type
_entity_poly.pdbx_seq_one_letter_code
_entity_poly.pdbx_strand_id
1 'polypeptide(L)'
;MYKVFLYMGMTILGFATSGFALAVNDGAKIFEDACSECHHPKKKPLDDTHLSREKWQEAYDLMVEKDKLDAPLSKAQLEELLNWLVSTHGPASTPATGVPPDAGKN
;
A
#
# COMPACT_ATOMS: atom_id res chain seq x y z
N MET A 1 -60.17 14.87 -0.84
CA MET A 1 -61.06 14.45 -1.95
C MET A 1 -60.37 14.99 -3.21
N TYR A 2 -59.75 14.26 -4.14
CA TYR A 2 -60.04 13.04 -4.92
C TYR A 2 -58.65 12.40 -5.26
N LYS A 3 -58.37 11.11 -5.07
CA LYS A 3 -58.80 9.89 -5.80
C LYS A 3 -58.11 9.73 -7.17
N VAL A 4 -57.15 8.78 -7.18
CA VAL A 4 -56.86 7.76 -8.22
C VAL A 4 -56.33 8.24 -9.58
N PHE A 5 -55.21 7.66 -10.04
CA PHE A 5 -55.04 6.93 -11.32
C PHE A 5 -53.54 6.57 -11.47
N LEU A 6 -53.12 5.31 -11.26
CA LEU A 6 -52.99 4.29 -12.32
C LEU A 6 -52.28 4.83 -13.57
N TYR A 7 -50.99 4.52 -13.76
CA TYR A 7 -50.51 3.94 -15.03
C TYR A 7 -49.02 3.53 -14.97
N MET A 8 -48.80 2.24 -15.27
CA MET A 8 -47.77 1.68 -16.15
C MET A 8 -46.40 2.35 -16.32
N GLY A 9 -45.38 1.50 -16.28
CA GLY A 9 -44.23 1.64 -17.19
C GLY A 9 -42.88 1.47 -16.53
N MET A 10 -42.64 0.40 -15.78
CA MET A 10 -41.31 0.12 -15.26
C MET A 10 -40.56 -0.82 -16.20
N THR A 11 -40.11 -0.25 -17.33
CA THR A 11 -39.13 -0.83 -18.24
C THR A 11 -37.79 -0.91 -17.50
N ILE A 12 -37.44 -2.08 -16.98
CA ILE A 12 -36.13 -2.28 -16.37
C ILE A 12 -35.12 -2.46 -17.52
N LEU A 13 -34.54 -1.35 -17.97
CA LEU A 13 -33.27 -1.36 -18.69
C LEU A 13 -32.22 -1.95 -17.74
N GLY A 14 -31.88 -3.22 -17.96
CA GLY A 14 -30.75 -3.87 -17.32
C GLY A 14 -29.46 -3.22 -17.80
N PHE A 15 -28.94 -2.29 -17.01
CA PHE A 15 -27.58 -1.80 -17.16
C PHE A 15 -26.63 -2.97 -16.92
N ALA A 16 -25.84 -3.29 -17.93
CA ALA A 16 -24.68 -4.14 -17.78
C ALA A 16 -23.81 -3.54 -16.66
N THR A 17 -23.72 -4.24 -15.53
CA THR A 17 -22.71 -3.94 -14.53
C THR A 17 -21.38 -4.29 -15.17
N SER A 18 -20.70 -3.29 -15.74
CA SER A 18 -19.26 -3.35 -15.93
C SER A 18 -18.70 -3.81 -14.60
N GLY A 19 -18.17 -5.03 -14.57
CA GLY A 19 -17.32 -5.47 -13.49
C GLY A 19 -16.13 -4.54 -13.49
N PHE A 20 -16.22 -3.47 -12.71
CA PHE A 20 -15.04 -2.76 -12.25
C PHE A 20 -14.23 -3.83 -11.53
N ALA A 21 -13.15 -4.25 -12.18
CA ALA A 21 -12.08 -4.98 -11.56
C ALA A 21 -11.90 -4.41 -10.16
N LEU A 22 -12.04 -5.28 -9.16
CA LEU A 22 -11.71 -4.97 -7.78
C LEU A 22 -10.38 -4.23 -7.81
N ALA A 23 -10.41 -2.96 -7.42
CA ALA A 23 -9.26 -2.12 -7.32
C ALA A 23 -8.23 -2.87 -6.46
N VAL A 24 -7.21 -3.43 -7.11
CA VAL A 24 -5.96 -3.72 -6.45
C VAL A 24 -5.48 -2.36 -5.99
N ASN A 25 -5.55 -2.12 -4.68
CA ASN A 25 -4.96 -0.95 -4.06
C ASN A 25 -3.44 -1.13 -4.16
N ASP A 26 -2.91 -0.90 -5.36
CA ASP A 26 -1.53 -1.18 -5.71
C ASP A 26 -0.63 -0.30 -4.83
N GLY A 27 0.19 -0.93 -3.98
CA GLY A 27 1.05 -0.19 -3.04
C GLY A 27 2.00 0.79 -3.74
N ALA A 28 2.36 0.56 -5.01
CA ALA A 28 3.15 1.52 -5.80
C ALA A 28 2.33 2.78 -6.13
N LYS A 29 1.03 2.62 -6.45
CA LYS A 29 0.12 3.76 -6.66
C LYS A 29 -0.08 4.57 -5.39
N ILE A 30 -0.23 3.90 -4.25
CA ILE A 30 -0.34 4.59 -2.95
C ILE A 30 0.93 5.40 -2.67
N PHE A 31 2.12 4.86 -2.96
CA PHE A 31 3.38 5.59 -2.83
C PHE A 31 3.48 6.78 -3.79
N GLU A 32 3.07 6.60 -5.05
CA GLU A 32 3.02 7.67 -6.05
C GLU A 32 2.11 8.82 -5.59
N ASP A 33 0.89 8.51 -5.15
CA ASP A 33 -0.12 9.50 -4.82
C ASP A 33 0.14 10.21 -3.47
N ALA A 34 0.57 9.48 -2.44
CA ALA A 34 0.63 10.01 -1.07
C ALA A 34 2.05 10.29 -0.56
N CYS A 35 3.07 9.65 -1.14
CA CYS A 35 4.43 9.75 -0.62
C CYS A 35 5.35 10.55 -1.53
N SER A 36 5.10 10.55 -2.85
CA SER A 36 6.05 11.12 -3.83
C SER A 36 6.09 12.64 -3.87
N GLU A 37 5.15 13.33 -3.21
CA GLU A 37 5.22 14.78 -2.99
C GLU A 37 6.49 15.17 -2.20
N CYS A 38 6.88 14.34 -1.23
CA CYS A 38 8.07 14.55 -0.40
C CYS A 38 9.19 13.53 -0.66
N HIS A 39 8.84 12.31 -1.06
CA HIS A 39 9.75 11.20 -1.34
C HIS A 39 9.90 10.94 -2.84
N HIS A 40 10.14 12.02 -3.58
CA HIS A 40 10.28 11.92 -5.03
C HIS A 40 11.58 11.16 -5.39
N PRO A 41 11.55 10.23 -6.38
CA PRO A 41 12.72 9.42 -6.76
C PRO A 41 13.99 10.23 -7.10
N LYS A 42 13.81 11.46 -7.61
CA LYS A 42 14.92 12.35 -7.97
C LYS A 42 15.46 13.22 -6.84
N LYS A 43 14.73 13.37 -5.73
CA LYS A 43 15.08 14.31 -4.64
C LYS A 43 15.34 13.61 -3.32
N LYS A 44 14.54 12.59 -3.01
CA LYS A 44 14.60 11.81 -1.77
C LYS A 44 14.21 10.36 -2.08
N PRO A 45 15.01 9.64 -2.89
CA PRO A 45 14.75 8.25 -3.22
C PRO A 45 14.80 7.37 -1.97
N LEU A 46 14.11 6.23 -2.03
CA LEU A 46 14.15 5.19 -1.01
C LEU A 46 15.01 3.99 -1.42
N ASP A 47 15.64 4.04 -2.60
CA ASP A 47 16.35 2.89 -3.20
C ASP A 47 17.46 2.32 -2.31
N ASP A 48 18.13 3.16 -1.51
CA ASP A 48 19.18 2.74 -0.57
C ASP A 48 18.64 2.36 0.83
N THR A 49 17.33 2.48 1.05
CA THR A 49 16.68 2.24 2.33
C THR A 49 16.05 0.86 2.33
N HIS A 50 16.67 -0.09 3.02
CA HIS A 50 16.21 -1.48 3.08
C HIS A 50 15.76 -1.84 4.49
N LEU A 51 14.45 -1.78 4.74
CA LEU A 51 13.88 -1.93 6.08
C LEU A 51 12.93 -3.12 6.19
N SER A 52 12.86 -3.71 7.39
CA SER A 52 11.81 -4.68 7.70
C SER A 52 10.44 -4.00 7.72
N ARG A 53 9.37 -4.80 7.70
CA ARG A 53 8.00 -4.29 7.76
C ARG A 53 7.76 -3.37 8.96
N GLU A 54 8.22 -3.80 10.13
CA GLU A 54 8.06 -3.05 11.39
C GLU A 54 8.80 -1.72 11.32
N LYS A 55 9.99 -1.71 10.72
CA LYS A 55 10.79 -0.50 10.54
C LYS A 55 10.21 0.45 9.50
N TRP A 56 9.55 -0.06 8.45
CA TRP A 56 8.78 0.78 7.53
C TRP A 56 7.57 1.42 8.20
N GLN A 57 6.86 0.68 9.05
CA GLN A 57 5.75 1.23 9.82
C GLN A 57 6.22 2.30 10.80
N GLU A 58 7.28 2.03 11.56
CA GLU A 58 7.89 3.02 12.47
C GLU A 58 8.34 4.28 11.72
N ALA A 59 8.95 4.14 10.54
CA ALA A 59 9.35 5.27 9.71
C ALA A 59 8.15 6.10 9.23
N TYR A 60 7.06 5.44 8.83
CA TYR A 60 5.81 6.11 8.48
C TYR A 60 5.23 6.88 9.67
N ASP A 61 5.11 6.24 10.83
CA ASP A 61 4.57 6.85 12.05
C ASP A 61 5.39 8.07 12.49
N LEU A 62 6.73 7.94 12.47
CA LEU A 62 7.65 9.05 12.80
C LEU A 62 7.52 10.21 11.82
N MET A 63 7.35 9.95 10.52
CA MET A 63 7.13 10.99 9.52
C MET A 63 5.81 11.71 9.77
N VAL A 64 4.72 10.96 9.95
CA VAL A 64 3.39 11.50 10.22
C VAL A 64 3.39 12.39 11.47
N GLU A 65 4.03 11.94 12.56
CA GLU A 65 4.12 12.71 13.80
C GLU A 65 4.99 13.98 13.63
N LYS A 66 6.19 13.85 13.07
CA LYS A 66 7.16 14.95 12.98
C LYS A 66 6.74 16.04 12.01
N ASP A 67 6.19 15.63 10.86
CA ASP A 67 5.74 16.55 9.82
C ASP A 67 4.28 16.99 10.03
N LYS A 68 3.62 16.50 11.09
CA LYS A 68 2.22 16.80 11.46
C LYS A 68 1.26 16.57 10.29
N LEU A 69 1.43 15.44 9.61
CA LEU A 69 0.56 15.05 8.51
C LEU A 69 -0.75 14.51 9.09
N ASP A 70 -1.89 15.04 8.66
CA ASP A 70 -3.20 14.51 9.06
C ASP A 70 -3.42 13.15 8.37
N ALA A 71 -3.14 12.06 9.11
CA ALA A 71 -3.42 10.65 8.81
C ALA A 71 -3.67 10.36 7.30
N PRO A 72 -2.63 10.41 6.46
CA PRO A 72 -2.80 10.50 5.01
C PRO A 72 -3.38 9.22 4.38
N LEU A 73 -3.31 8.09 5.10
CA LEU A 73 -3.73 6.78 4.62
C LEU A 73 -4.69 6.11 5.61
N SER A 74 -5.73 5.46 5.08
CA SER A 74 -6.50 4.49 5.85
C SER A 74 -5.66 3.27 6.22
N LYS A 75 -6.10 2.50 7.22
CA LYS A 75 -5.39 1.27 7.66
C LYS A 75 -5.12 0.31 6.49
N ALA A 76 -6.11 0.08 5.63
CA ALA A 76 -5.96 -0.82 4.49
C ALA A 76 -4.94 -0.30 3.45
N GLN A 77 -4.93 1.01 3.19
CA GLN A 77 -3.94 1.62 2.32
C GLN A 77 -2.52 1.51 2.91
N LEU A 78 -2.38 1.70 4.22
CA LEU A 78 -1.10 1.53 4.90
C LEU A 78 -0.61 0.08 4.82
N GLU A 79 -1.49 -0.91 5.00
CA GLU A 79 -1.11 -2.33 4.88
C GLU A 79 -0.61 -2.69 3.48
N GLU A 80 -1.26 -2.18 2.42
CA GLU A 80 -0.84 -2.36 1.03
C GLU A 80 0.47 -1.61 0.71
N LEU A 81 0.63 -0.38 1.20
CA LEU A 81 1.87 0.37 1.07
C LEU A 81 3.04 -0.38 1.72
N LEU A 82 2.86 -0.87 2.95
CA LEU A 82 3.89 -1.63 3.67
C LEU A 82 4.23 -2.95 2.98
N ASN A 83 3.23 -3.64 2.40
CA ASN A 83 3.48 -4.83 1.58
C ASN A 83 4.41 -4.52 0.40
N TRP A 84 4.11 -3.44 -0.32
CA TRP A 84 4.90 -3.02 -1.46
C TRP A 84 6.32 -2.61 -1.05
N LEU A 85 6.47 -1.75 -0.02
CA LEU A 85 7.77 -1.30 0.50
C LEU A 85 8.66 -2.46 0.95
N VAL A 86 8.11 -3.48 1.59
CA VAL A 86 8.90 -4.67 1.96
C VAL A 86 9.30 -5.49 0.73
N SER A 87 8.42 -5.59 -0.28
CA SER A 87 8.72 -6.36 -1.49
C SER A 87 9.80 -5.71 -2.37
N THR A 88 9.85 -4.38 -2.41
CA THR A 88 10.78 -3.62 -3.27
C THR A 88 11.99 -3.09 -2.52
N HIS A 89 11.82 -2.75 -1.24
CA HIS A 89 12.79 -2.08 -0.37
C HIS A 89 12.89 -2.79 0.99
N GLY A 90 12.67 -4.11 0.99
CA GLY A 90 12.93 -4.96 2.14
C GLY A 90 14.44 -5.14 2.38
N PRO A 91 14.84 -5.70 3.54
CA PRO A 91 16.22 -6.06 3.79
C PRO A 91 16.69 -7.01 2.68
N ALA A 92 17.88 -6.74 2.12
CA ALA A 92 18.51 -7.71 1.25
C ALA A 92 18.59 -9.03 2.03
N SER A 93 18.00 -10.09 1.48
CA SER A 93 18.17 -11.44 2.02
C SER A 93 19.67 -11.72 2.03
N THR A 94 20.31 -11.48 3.17
CA THR A 94 21.69 -11.89 3.37
C THR A 94 21.63 -13.41 3.27
N PRO A 95 22.28 -14.03 2.26
CA PRO A 95 22.36 -15.49 2.24
C PRO A 95 22.93 -15.88 3.60
N ALA A 96 22.21 -16.74 4.34
CA ALA A 96 22.64 -17.21 5.63
C ALA A 96 24.14 -17.52 5.54
N THR A 97 24.95 -16.72 6.22
CA THR A 97 26.40 -16.92 6.29
C THR A 97 26.59 -18.36 6.68
N GLY A 98 27.13 -19.13 5.74
CA GLY A 98 27.45 -20.52 5.94
C GLY A 98 28.25 -20.60 7.23
N VAL A 99 27.68 -21.31 8.21
CA VAL A 99 28.41 -21.80 9.35
C VAL A 99 29.68 -22.45 8.78
N PRO A 100 30.90 -21.95 9.05
CA PRO A 100 32.06 -22.76 8.77
C PRO A 100 31.90 -24.01 9.65
N PRO A 101 31.95 -25.24 9.10
CA PRO A 101 32.04 -26.40 9.96
C PRO A 101 33.33 -26.24 10.77
N ASP A 102 33.16 -25.98 12.06
CA ASP A 102 34.15 -26.33 13.08
C ASP A 102 34.44 -27.82 12.90
N ALA A 103 35.57 -28.12 12.27
CA ALA A 103 36.19 -29.42 12.28
C ALA A 103 37.63 -29.23 12.72
N GLY A 104 37.78 -28.83 13.98
CA GLY A 104 39.01 -29.03 14.72
C GLY A 104 39.28 -30.52 14.95
N LYS A 105 40.58 -30.84 14.94
CA LYS A 105 41.27 -32.07 15.41
C LYS A 105 41.29 -33.29 14.49
N ASN A 106 42.45 -33.50 13.88
CA ASN A 106 43.35 -34.60 14.27
C ASN A 106 44.80 -34.12 14.36
#